data_AF-A0A2A9DM85-F1
#
_entry.id   AF-A0A2A9DM85-F1
#
_cell.length_a   1.000
_cell.length_b   1.000
_cell.length_c   1.000
_cell.angle_alpha   90.00
_cell.angle_beta   90.00
_cell.angle_gamma   90.00
#
_symmetry.space_group_name_H-M   'P 1'
#
loop_
_entity.id
_entity.type
_entity.pdbx_description
1 polymer ?
#
loop_
_entity_poly.entity_id
_entity_poly.type
_entity_poly.pdbx_seq_one_letter_code
_entity_poly.pdbx_strand_id
1 'polypeptide(L)'
;MKTWARFSLLGYVGVIIALTCLKTFYQIGYLWLPENQRVRELRLIPFVRFFNGRGWFAPLFDMVGNIMLFAPLGALLVVVGVRVGRAVWAGFALSLSVEVIQFVFAVGRTDISDLIFNTLGAFLGAWVASVVRTPSWRMRWHAFIVGLTTAAVAVFIVLVILGPALGDPAKVVPVGA
;
A
#
# COMPACT_ATOMS: atom_id res chain seq x y z
N MET A 1 -13.13 20.49 -4.68
CA MET A 1 -12.19 19.65 -3.89
C MET A 1 -12.72 18.25 -3.59
N LYS A 2 -13.95 18.07 -3.05
CA LYS A 2 -14.47 16.72 -2.69
C LYS A 2 -14.51 15.73 -3.87
N THR A 3 -14.87 16.18 -5.07
CA THR A 3 -14.87 15.32 -6.27
C THR A 3 -13.47 14.81 -6.62
N TRP A 4 -12.47 15.71 -6.63
CA TRP A 4 -11.06 15.34 -6.84
C TRP A 4 -10.52 14.39 -5.78
N ALA A 5 -10.88 14.59 -4.50
CA ALA A 5 -10.51 13.68 -3.43
C ALA A 5 -11.09 12.27 -3.63
N ARG A 6 -12.32 12.13 -4.16
CA ARG A 6 -12.91 10.84 -4.50
C ARG A 6 -12.21 10.17 -5.67
N PHE A 7 -11.87 10.92 -6.72
CA PHE A 7 -11.10 10.37 -7.84
C PHE A 7 -9.72 9.89 -7.39
N SER A 8 -9.03 10.70 -6.59
CA SER A 8 -7.74 10.34 -6.01
C SER A 8 -7.85 9.09 -5.12
N LEU A 9 -8.88 9.01 -4.27
CA LEU A 9 -9.17 7.84 -3.45
C LEU A 9 -9.38 6.58 -4.30
N LEU A 10 -10.23 6.64 -5.33
CA LEU A 10 -10.49 5.51 -6.22
C LEU A 10 -9.21 5.06 -6.95
N GLY A 11 -8.44 6.01 -7.48
CA GLY A 11 -7.15 5.72 -8.10
C GLY A 11 -6.19 5.06 -7.14
N TYR A 12 -6.11 5.56 -5.90
CA TYR A 12 -5.21 5.03 -4.87
C TYR A 12 -5.63 3.64 -4.37
N VAL A 13 -6.93 3.36 -4.24
CA VAL A 13 -7.43 2.00 -4.00
C VAL A 13 -7.01 1.06 -5.14
N GLY A 14 -7.06 1.54 -6.39
CA GLY A 14 -6.50 0.82 -7.55
C GLY A 14 -5.01 0.52 -7.41
N VAL A 15 -4.20 1.47 -6.93
CA VAL A 15 -2.77 1.27 -6.64
C VAL A 15 -2.56 0.18 -5.59
N ILE A 16 -3.31 0.19 -4.49
CA ILE A 16 -3.22 -0.83 -3.43
C ILE A 16 -3.52 -2.22 -4.02
N ILE A 17 -4.63 -2.36 -4.75
CA ILE A 17 -5.02 -3.64 -5.37
C ILE A 17 -3.96 -4.09 -6.38
N ALA A 18 -3.41 -3.17 -7.17
CA ALA A 18 -2.40 -3.49 -8.16
C ALA A 18 -1.12 -4.02 -7.50
N LEU A 19 -0.58 -3.30 -6.52
CA LEU A 19 0.67 -3.65 -5.82
C LEU A 19 0.54 -4.92 -4.98
N THR A 20 -0.65 -5.24 -4.48
CA THR A 20 -0.85 -6.38 -3.58
C THR A 20 -1.32 -7.64 -4.29
N CYS A 21 -2.35 -7.54 -5.13
CA CYS A 21 -3.02 -8.68 -5.76
C CYS A 21 -2.62 -8.89 -7.22
N LEU A 22 -2.23 -7.82 -7.94
CA LEU A 22 -1.98 -7.91 -9.38
C LEU A 22 -0.50 -7.89 -9.77
N LYS A 23 0.41 -7.82 -8.80
CA LYS A 23 1.87 -7.84 -9.03
C LYS A 23 2.39 -9.05 -9.83
N THR A 24 1.59 -10.11 -9.94
CA THR A 24 1.86 -11.28 -10.78
C THR A 24 1.62 -11.04 -12.29
N PHE A 25 0.97 -9.93 -12.66
CA PHE A 25 0.52 -9.66 -14.04
C PHE A 25 1.26 -8.48 -14.70
N TYR A 26 2.09 -7.76 -13.95
CA TYR A 26 2.88 -6.65 -14.49
C TYR A 26 4.23 -6.55 -13.78
N GLN A 27 5.15 -5.82 -14.41
CA GLN A 27 6.52 -5.66 -13.95
C GLN A 27 6.86 -4.16 -13.97
N ILE A 28 7.54 -3.69 -12.94
CA ILE A 28 8.13 -2.35 -12.89
C ILE A 28 9.65 -2.52 -12.80
N GLY A 29 10.33 -2.47 -13.95
CA GLY A 29 11.73 -2.84 -14.08
C GLY A 29 12.02 -4.18 -13.42
N TYR A 30 13.10 -4.32 -12.65
CA TYR A 30 13.40 -5.57 -11.93
C TYR A 30 13.09 -5.48 -10.43
N LEU A 31 12.12 -4.64 -10.03
CA LEU A 31 11.76 -4.48 -8.60
C LEU A 31 11.20 -5.78 -8.00
N TRP A 32 10.48 -6.56 -8.81
CA TRP A 32 10.10 -7.94 -8.52
C TRP A 32 10.02 -8.72 -9.83
N LEU A 33 10.17 -10.03 -9.72
CA LEU A 33 9.90 -10.97 -10.81
C LEU A 33 8.47 -11.50 -10.66
N PRO A 34 7.58 -11.30 -11.65
CA PRO A 34 6.19 -11.75 -11.58
C PRO A 34 6.05 -13.26 -11.32
N GLU A 35 6.94 -14.08 -11.87
CA GLU A 35 6.95 -15.54 -11.62
C GLU A 35 7.11 -15.90 -10.13
N ASN A 36 7.90 -15.12 -9.38
CA ASN A 36 8.18 -15.39 -7.96
C ASN A 36 7.04 -14.96 -7.02
N GLN A 37 6.00 -14.31 -7.56
CA GLN A 37 4.87 -13.83 -6.80
C GLN A 37 3.68 -14.80 -6.80
N ARG A 38 3.68 -15.82 -7.67
CA ARG A 38 2.66 -16.88 -7.70
C ARG A 38 2.92 -17.92 -6.62
N VAL A 39 2.52 -17.57 -5.40
CA VAL A 39 2.66 -18.43 -4.24
C VAL A 39 1.36 -18.47 -3.46
N ARG A 40 1.16 -19.54 -2.68
CA ARG A 40 0.12 -19.64 -1.67
C ARG A 40 0.78 -19.97 -0.34
N GLU A 41 0.98 -18.95 0.47
CA GLU A 41 1.61 -19.07 1.78
C GLU A 41 0.73 -18.37 2.82
N LEU A 42 0.59 -18.97 4.00
CA LEU A 42 -0.23 -18.44 5.09
C LEU A 42 0.62 -18.30 6.35
N ARG A 43 0.76 -17.07 6.84
CA ARG A 43 1.53 -16.72 8.04
C ARG A 43 0.63 -16.08 9.09
N LEU A 44 0.18 -16.89 10.05
CA LEU A 44 -0.74 -16.47 11.12
C LEU A 44 -0.05 -16.15 12.45
N ILE A 45 1.26 -16.38 12.55
CA ILE A 45 2.04 -16.00 13.74
C ILE A 45 2.47 -14.54 13.56
N PRO A 46 1.96 -13.60 14.38
CA PRO A 46 2.32 -12.20 14.24
C PRO A 46 3.83 -12.00 14.41
N PHE A 47 4.39 -11.13 13.57
CA PHE A 47 5.80 -10.75 13.61
C PHE A 47 6.79 -11.90 13.43
N VAL A 48 6.34 -13.07 12.94
CA VAL A 48 7.19 -14.26 12.76
C VAL A 48 8.46 -13.98 11.97
N ARG A 49 8.42 -13.01 11.06
CA ARG A 49 9.54 -12.60 10.22
C ARG A 49 10.66 -11.88 10.99
N PHE A 50 10.32 -11.19 12.08
CA PHE A 50 11.33 -10.59 12.97
C PHE A 50 12.07 -11.65 13.79
N PHE A 51 11.43 -12.77 14.08
CA PHE A 51 12.01 -13.84 14.90
C PHE A 51 12.72 -14.92 14.08
N ASN A 52 12.23 -15.22 12.87
CA ASN A 52 12.74 -16.31 12.04
C ASN A 52 13.63 -15.84 10.88
N GLY A 53 13.76 -14.53 10.67
CA GLY A 53 14.54 -13.95 9.57
C GLY A 53 16.05 -13.92 9.83
N ARG A 54 16.86 -13.95 8.77
CA ARG A 54 18.31 -13.75 8.82
C ARG A 54 18.69 -12.26 8.89
N GLY A 55 18.05 -11.51 9.78
CA GLY A 55 18.29 -10.07 9.97
C GLY A 55 17.02 -9.26 10.17
N TRP A 56 17.18 -8.02 10.68
CA TRP A 56 16.10 -7.12 11.06
C TRP A 56 15.60 -6.23 9.90
N PHE A 57 16.42 -6.03 8.86
CA PHE A 57 16.15 -5.03 7.83
C PHE A 57 14.94 -5.40 6.95
N ALA A 58 14.86 -6.62 6.42
CA ALA A 58 13.76 -7.01 5.54
C ALA A 58 12.39 -7.00 6.23
N PRO A 59 12.23 -7.56 7.45
CA PRO A 59 10.97 -7.43 8.20
C PRO A 59 10.60 -5.96 8.50
N LEU A 60 11.59 -5.12 8.82
CA LEU A 60 11.36 -3.69 9.05
C LEU A 60 10.91 -2.97 7.77
N PHE A 61 11.57 -3.25 6.65
CA PHE A 61 11.24 -2.65 5.36
C PHE A 61 9.79 -2.96 4.96
N ASP A 62 9.36 -4.21 5.14
CA ASP A 62 7.99 -4.62 4.81
C ASP A 62 6.96 -4.02 5.79
N MET A 63 7.28 -3.95 7.09
CA MET A 63 6.47 -3.23 8.06
C MET A 63 6.24 -1.77 7.64
N VAL A 64 7.32 -1.06 7.32
CA VAL A 64 7.25 0.35 6.90
C VAL A 64 6.52 0.48 5.57
N GLY A 65 6.77 -0.42 4.62
CA GLY A 65 6.09 -0.47 3.32
C GLY A 65 4.57 -0.59 3.47
N ASN A 66 4.09 -1.50 4.32
CA ASN A 66 2.67 -1.71 4.59
C ASN A 66 2.01 -0.49 5.26
N ILE A 67 2.67 0.09 6.26
CA ILE A 67 2.19 1.34 6.90
C ILE A 67 2.09 2.45 5.86
N MET A 68 3.13 2.64 5.05
CA MET A 68 3.18 3.72 4.05
C MET A 68 2.23 3.49 2.87
N LEU A 69 1.90 2.25 2.55
CA LEU A 69 0.90 1.91 1.52
C LEU A 69 -0.52 2.25 1.99
N PHE A 70 -0.85 2.06 3.27
CA PHE A 70 -2.20 2.31 3.77
C PHE A 70 -2.41 3.70 4.39
N ALA A 71 -1.35 4.43 4.73
CA ALA A 71 -1.49 5.79 5.26
C ALA A 71 -2.24 6.74 4.31
N PRO A 72 -1.96 6.79 3.00
CA PRO A 72 -2.68 7.71 2.13
C PRO A 72 -4.15 7.32 1.94
N LEU A 73 -4.51 6.03 2.03
CA LEU A 73 -5.91 5.58 2.07
C LEU A 73 -6.65 6.18 3.27
N GLY A 74 -6.11 6.03 4.48
CA GLY A 74 -6.69 6.59 5.70
C GLY A 74 -6.85 8.11 5.62
N ALA A 75 -5.84 8.80 5.10
CA ALA A 75 -5.87 10.24 4.91
C ALA A 75 -6.97 10.67 3.92
N LEU A 76 -7.04 10.03 2.75
CA LEU A 76 -8.05 10.33 1.72
C LEU A 76 -9.47 10.07 2.21
N LEU A 77 -9.69 9.00 2.99
CA LEU A 77 -10.99 8.70 3.60
C LEU A 77 -11.45 9.86 4.51
N VAL A 78 -10.56 10.41 5.33
CA VAL A 78 -10.88 11.58 6.17
C VAL A 78 -11.16 12.82 5.32
N VAL A 79 -10.37 13.06 4.26
CA VAL A 79 -10.57 14.19 3.34
C VAL A 79 -11.95 14.13 2.64
N VAL A 80 -12.44 12.94 2.27
CA VAL A 80 -13.79 12.78 1.69
C VAL A 80 -14.91 12.83 2.73
N GLY A 81 -14.59 12.95 4.03
CA GLY A 81 -15.53 13.17 5.12
C GLY A 81 -15.81 11.95 6.00
N VAL A 82 -15.02 10.88 5.88
CA VAL A 82 -15.14 9.71 6.75
C VAL A 82 -14.51 10.02 8.12
N ARG A 83 -15.17 9.62 9.21
CA ARG A 83 -14.61 9.75 10.57
C ARG A 83 -13.41 8.82 10.74
N VAL A 84 -12.40 9.23 11.50
CA VAL A 84 -11.14 8.47 11.72
C VAL A 84 -11.41 6.99 12.02
N GLY A 85 -12.27 6.67 13.00
CA GLY A 85 -12.57 5.26 13.32
C GLY A 85 -13.17 4.45 12.16
N ARG A 86 -14.02 5.06 11.33
CA ARG A 86 -14.56 4.42 10.12
C ARG A 86 -13.49 4.28 9.03
N ALA A 87 -12.55 5.22 8.94
CA ALA A 87 -11.43 5.13 8.02
C ALA A 87 -10.48 3.99 8.40
N VAL A 88 -10.21 3.79 9.70
CA VAL A 88 -9.44 2.66 10.21
C VAL A 88 -10.15 1.34 9.90
N TRP A 89 -11.45 1.24 10.16
CA TRP A 89 -12.24 0.05 9.83
C TRP A 89 -12.25 -0.26 8.33
N ALA A 90 -12.37 0.76 7.47
CA ALA A 90 -12.28 0.57 6.02
C ALA A 90 -10.89 0.10 5.59
N GLY A 91 -9.82 0.64 6.19
CA GLY A 91 -8.44 0.16 5.97
C GLY A 91 -8.26 -1.30 6.38
N PHE A 92 -8.72 -1.66 7.58
CA PHE A 92 -8.71 -3.05 8.06
C PHE A 92 -9.49 -3.98 7.12
N ALA A 93 -10.71 -3.61 6.73
CA ALA A 93 -11.56 -4.43 5.87
C ALA A 93 -10.96 -4.61 4.46
N LEU A 94 -10.39 -3.54 3.88
CA LEU A 94 -9.68 -3.63 2.61
C LEU A 94 -8.45 -4.53 2.73
N SER A 95 -7.63 -4.35 3.77
CA SER A 95 -6.45 -5.19 3.99
C SER A 95 -6.84 -6.65 4.17
N LEU A 96 -7.85 -6.96 4.98
CA LEU A 96 -8.34 -8.32 5.16
C LEU A 96 -8.83 -8.92 3.84
N SER A 97 -9.50 -8.13 3.01
CA SER A 97 -9.96 -8.57 1.69
C SER A 97 -8.78 -8.89 0.77
N VAL A 98 -7.72 -8.07 0.79
CA VAL A 98 -6.47 -8.33 0.06
C VAL A 98 -5.82 -9.63 0.53
N GLU A 99 -5.67 -9.83 1.84
CA GLU A 99 -5.10 -11.05 2.43
C GLU A 99 -5.88 -12.31 1.99
N VAL A 100 -7.22 -12.24 2.01
CA VAL A 100 -8.09 -13.35 1.57
C VAL A 100 -7.95 -13.61 0.07
N ILE A 101 -7.93 -12.57 -0.76
CA ILE A 101 -7.75 -12.69 -2.22
C ILE A 101 -6.41 -13.34 -2.54
N GLN A 102 -5.32 -12.90 -1.88
CA GLN A 102 -3.99 -13.45 -2.10
C GLN A 102 -3.94 -14.96 -1.81
N PHE A 103 -4.55 -15.40 -0.70
CA PHE A 103 -4.62 -16.82 -0.36
C PHE A 103 -5.46 -17.63 -1.35
N VAL A 104 -6.71 -17.19 -1.60
CA VAL A 104 -7.68 -17.90 -2.44
C VAL A 104 -7.16 -18.07 -3.85
N PHE A 105 -6.62 -17.00 -4.45
CA PHE A 105 -6.14 -17.02 -5.83
C PHE A 105 -4.67 -17.43 -5.99
N ALA A 106 -3.94 -17.73 -4.90
CA ALA A 106 -2.52 -18.09 -4.93
C ALA A 106 -1.65 -17.04 -5.65
N VAL A 107 -1.97 -15.76 -5.42
CA VAL A 107 -1.28 -14.60 -6.02
C VAL A 107 -0.38 -13.87 -5.01
N GLY A 108 -0.12 -14.48 -3.84
CA GLY A 108 0.65 -13.83 -2.80
C GLY A 108 0.78 -14.63 -1.51
N ARG A 109 1.41 -13.97 -0.53
CA ARG A 109 1.63 -14.52 0.81
C ARG A 109 0.72 -13.76 1.76
N THR A 110 -0.14 -14.49 2.44
CA THR A 110 -1.02 -13.92 3.45
C THR A 110 -0.29 -13.83 4.77
N ASP A 111 -0.29 -12.66 5.41
CA ASP A 111 0.44 -12.40 6.64
C ASP A 111 -0.38 -11.55 7.62
N ILE A 112 -0.60 -12.07 8.83
CA ILE A 112 -1.33 -11.32 9.86
C ILE A 112 -0.60 -10.04 10.29
N SER A 113 0.73 -10.00 10.14
CA SER A 113 1.53 -8.80 10.40
C SER A 113 1.22 -7.70 9.39
N ASP A 114 0.99 -8.07 8.13
CA ASP A 114 0.64 -7.13 7.06
C ASP A 114 -0.74 -6.51 7.33
N LEU A 115 -1.72 -7.32 7.75
CA LEU A 115 -3.03 -6.83 8.21
C LEU A 115 -2.91 -5.82 9.36
N ILE A 116 -2.06 -6.09 10.35
CA ILE A 116 -1.82 -5.19 11.49
C ILE A 116 -1.19 -3.88 11.00
N PHE A 117 -0.13 -3.95 10.20
CA PHE A 117 0.61 -2.77 9.75
C PHE A 117 -0.16 -1.92 8.74
N ASN A 118 -0.96 -2.53 7.87
CA ASN A 118 -1.88 -1.83 6.98
C ASN A 118 -2.96 -1.09 7.79
N THR A 119 -3.52 -1.74 8.82
CA THR A 119 -4.49 -1.12 9.71
C THR A 119 -3.88 0.06 10.48
N LEU A 120 -2.64 -0.09 10.95
CA LEU A 120 -1.88 0.99 11.59
C LEU A 120 -1.61 2.14 10.61
N GLY A 121 -1.24 1.84 9.36
CA GLY A 121 -1.09 2.83 8.29
C GLY A 121 -2.37 3.64 8.10
N ALA A 122 -3.52 2.96 7.92
CA ALA A 122 -4.81 3.62 7.78
C ALA A 122 -5.16 4.51 8.98
N PHE A 123 -4.85 4.07 10.20
CA PHE A 123 -4.99 4.89 11.41
C PHE A 123 -4.11 6.15 11.37
N LEU A 124 -2.80 5.99 11.13
CA LEU A 124 -1.85 7.11 11.13
C LEU A 124 -2.20 8.13 10.06
N GLY A 125 -2.55 7.68 8.86
CA GLY A 125 -2.99 8.54 7.77
C GLY A 125 -4.27 9.31 8.09
N ALA A 126 -5.28 8.63 8.64
CA ALA A 126 -6.52 9.27 9.06
C ALA A 126 -6.29 10.30 10.18
N TRP A 127 -5.43 9.96 11.14
CA TRP A 127 -5.05 10.87 12.23
C TRP A 127 -4.36 12.13 11.68
N VAL A 128 -3.34 11.97 10.82
CA VAL A 128 -2.61 13.06 10.16
C VAL A 128 -3.53 13.97 9.33
N ALA A 129 -4.51 13.42 8.62
CA ALA A 129 -5.48 14.22 7.88
C ALA A 129 -6.45 15.02 8.78
N SER A 130 -6.60 14.60 10.04
CA SER A 130 -7.53 15.18 11.02
C SER A 130 -6.91 16.19 11.98
N VAL A 131 -5.58 16.27 12.05
CA VAL A 131 -4.85 17.11 13.03
C VAL A 131 -5.09 18.62 12.83
N VAL A 132 -5.25 19.05 11.58
CA VAL A 132 -5.43 20.47 11.24
C VAL A 132 -6.90 20.90 11.40
N ARG A 133 -7.19 21.63 12.48
CA ARG A 133 -8.57 22.07 12.80
C ARG A 133 -8.93 23.46 12.28
N THR A 134 -7.95 24.32 12.02
CA THR A 134 -8.20 25.67 11.48
C THR A 134 -8.73 25.60 10.05
N PRO A 135 -9.89 26.21 9.70
CA PRO A 135 -10.53 26.02 8.39
C PRO A 135 -9.68 26.34 7.16
N SER A 136 -8.98 27.47 7.18
CA SER A 136 -8.10 27.90 6.08
C SER A 136 -6.94 26.94 5.86
N TRP A 137 -6.26 26.54 6.94
CA TRP A 137 -5.17 25.57 6.90
C TRP A 137 -5.63 24.16 6.55
N ARG A 138 -6.80 23.73 7.04
CA ARG A 138 -7.39 22.42 6.72
C ARG A 138 -7.65 22.28 5.23
N MET A 139 -8.20 23.32 4.60
CA MET A 139 -8.44 23.33 3.16
C MET A 139 -7.13 23.13 2.39
N ARG A 140 -6.08 23.88 2.73
CA ARG A 140 -4.74 23.75 2.10
C ARG A 140 -4.12 22.38 2.35
N TRP A 141 -4.22 21.88 3.58
CA TRP A 141 -3.70 20.58 3.97
C TRP A 141 -4.38 19.44 3.20
N HIS A 142 -5.71 19.47 3.11
CA HIS A 142 -6.46 18.48 2.34
C HIS A 142 -6.17 18.57 0.84
N ALA A 143 -6.01 19.79 0.29
CA ALA A 143 -5.59 19.98 -1.09
C ALA A 143 -4.19 19.41 -1.34
N PHE A 144 -3.25 19.60 -0.42
CA PHE A 144 -1.91 19.02 -0.47
C PHE A 144 -1.94 17.48 -0.46
N ILE A 145 -2.70 16.86 0.46
CA ILE A 145 -2.87 15.40 0.51
C ILE A 145 -3.40 14.87 -0.82
N VAL A 146 -4.47 15.49 -1.35
CA VAL A 146 -5.08 15.07 -2.63
C VAL A 146 -4.11 15.26 -3.79
N GLY A 147 -3.36 16.37 -3.83
CA GLY A 147 -2.35 16.62 -4.86
C GLY A 147 -1.24 15.56 -4.84
N LEU A 148 -0.66 15.31 -3.65
CA LEU A 148 0.41 14.34 -3.46
C LEU A 148 -0.02 12.91 -3.83
N THR A 149 -1.22 12.50 -3.40
CA THR A 149 -1.75 11.17 -3.70
C THR A 149 -2.12 11.01 -5.17
N THR A 150 -2.67 12.04 -5.80
CA THR A 150 -2.95 12.03 -7.24
C THR A 150 -1.65 11.95 -8.05
N ALA A 151 -0.61 12.68 -7.65
CA ALA A 151 0.70 12.58 -8.26
C ALA A 151 1.30 11.17 -8.08
N ALA A 152 1.18 10.57 -6.89
CA ALA A 152 1.63 9.20 -6.65
C ALA A 152 0.89 8.18 -7.54
N VAL A 153 -0.43 8.32 -7.71
CA VAL A 153 -1.21 7.47 -8.63
C VAL A 153 -0.74 7.65 -10.07
N ALA A 154 -0.51 8.88 -10.52
CA ALA A 154 -0.02 9.15 -11.88
C ALA A 154 1.37 8.56 -12.11
N VAL A 155 2.29 8.76 -11.15
CA VAL A 155 3.63 8.15 -11.19
C VAL A 155 3.53 6.64 -11.23
N PHE A 156 2.69 6.03 -10.40
CA PHE A 156 2.47 4.59 -10.42
C PHE A 156 2.00 4.09 -11.80
N ILE A 157 1.01 4.76 -12.40
CA ILE A 157 0.52 4.41 -13.74
C ILE A 157 1.64 4.49 -14.79
N VAL A 158 2.43 5.57 -14.77
CA VAL A 158 3.58 5.74 -15.67
C VAL A 158 4.60 4.61 -15.46
N LEU A 159 4.91 4.26 -14.21
CA LEU A 159 5.84 3.18 -13.88
C LEU A 159 5.33 1.82 -14.32
N VAL A 160 4.02 1.56 -14.29
CA VAL A 160 3.43 0.32 -14.80
C VAL A 160 3.49 0.27 -16.34
N ILE A 161 3.19 1.38 -17.02
CA ILE A 161 3.21 1.44 -18.50
C ILE A 161 4.63 1.33 -19.04
N LEU A 162 5.57 2.07 -18.46
CA LEU A 162 6.98 2.06 -18.87
C LEU A 162 7.76 0.90 -18.26
N GLY A 163 7.19 0.22 -17.27
CA GLY A 163 7.82 -0.82 -16.46
C GLY A 163 8.64 -1.85 -17.24
N PRO A 164 8.11 -2.43 -18.34
CA PRO A 164 8.86 -3.38 -19.17
C PRO A 164 10.10 -2.81 -19.86
N ALA A 165 10.17 -1.49 -20.06
CA ALA A 165 11.29 -0.78 -20.66
C ALA A 165 12.28 -0.21 -19.61
N LEU A 166 11.98 -0.36 -18.31
CA LEU A 166 12.82 0.14 -17.23
C LEU A 166 13.79 -0.94 -16.73
N GLY A 167 15.02 -0.55 -16.40
CA GLY A 167 16.01 -1.44 -15.78
C GLY A 167 16.93 -2.17 -16.77
N ASP A 168 18.00 -2.74 -16.23
CA ASP A 168 19.04 -3.46 -16.98
C ASP A 168 19.19 -4.86 -16.38
N PRO A 169 18.91 -5.95 -17.13
CA PRO A 169 19.01 -7.30 -16.61
C PRO A 169 20.43 -7.64 -16.13
N ALA A 170 21.47 -7.02 -16.70
CA ALA A 170 22.86 -7.25 -16.30
C ALA A 170 23.19 -6.71 -14.90
N LYS A 171 22.34 -5.84 -14.34
CA LYS A 171 22.51 -5.25 -13.00
C LYS A 171 21.64 -5.89 -11.93
N VAL A 172 20.89 -6.94 -12.27
CA VAL A 172 20.06 -7.68 -11.31
C VAL A 172 20.96 -8.55 -10.45
N VAL A 173 21.04 -8.25 -9.15
CA VAL A 173 21.77 -9.08 -8.19
C VAL A 173 20.91 -10.30 -7.83
N PRO A 174 21.38 -11.54 -8.04
CA PRO A 174 20.62 -12.72 -7.65
C PRO A 174 20.45 -12.76 -6.13
N VAL A 175 19.21 -12.91 -5.68
CA VAL A 175 18.90 -13.04 -4.25
C VAL A 175 19.27 -14.45 -3.81
N GLY A 176 20.45 -14.62 -3.20
CA GLY A 176 20.92 -15.91 -2.68
C GLY A 176 22.39 -16.25 -2.92
N ALA A 177 23.19 -15.34 -3.48
CA ALA A 177 24.65 -15.44 -3.50
C ALA A 177 25.26 -14.92 -2.18
#